data_AF-A0A1L9TQY6-F1
#
_entry.id   AF-A0A1L9TQY6-F1
#
_cell.length_a   1.000
_cell.length_b   1.000
_cell.length_c   1.000
_cell.angle_alpha   90.00
_cell.angle_beta   90.00
_cell.angle_gamma   90.00
#
_symmetry.space_group_name_H-M   'P 1'
#
loop_
_entity.id
_entity.type
_entity.pdbx_description
1 polymer ?
#
loop_
_entity_poly.entity_id
_entity_poly.type
_entity_poly.pdbx_seq_one_letter_code
_entity_poly.pdbx_strand_id
1 'polypeptide(L)'
;MKFSTFLPISIAAATGANALFDCNSNQHAFPPTTGKFVVHYTSIRDTEIDGEPWIRICKPSGNGWSQVKPLTMDCAGDEYTFGTGDTGLRDSFTVVNGNGCNPDSSNLSGAEMSYRGQKRSLSGSDSGCGKRDHGISCEFDL
;
A
#
# COMPACT_ATOMS: atom_id res chain seq x y z
N MET A 1 -12.22 54.17 -12.95
CA MET A 1 -13.13 53.06 -12.58
C MET A 1 -12.34 51.76 -12.74
N LYS A 2 -12.00 51.07 -11.64
CA LYS A 2 -11.22 49.83 -11.64
C LYS A 2 -12.19 48.65 -11.58
N PHE A 3 -12.28 47.87 -12.65
CA PHE A 3 -12.99 46.58 -12.65
C PHE A 3 -12.00 45.49 -12.23
N SER A 4 -12.17 44.99 -11.00
CA SER A 4 -11.44 43.83 -10.49
C SER A 4 -12.30 42.59 -10.72
N THR A 5 -12.01 41.84 -11.78
CA THR A 5 -12.69 40.57 -12.08
C THR A 5 -12.06 39.48 -11.22
N PHE A 6 -12.75 39.05 -10.16
CA PHE A 6 -12.43 37.82 -9.44
C PHE A 6 -12.95 36.63 -10.24
N LEU A 7 -12.04 35.78 -10.71
CA LEU A 7 -12.38 34.47 -11.28
C LEU A 7 -12.67 33.48 -10.13
N PRO A 8 -13.80 32.76 -10.15
CA PRO A 8 -14.02 31.68 -9.20
C PRO A 8 -13.12 30.49 -9.56
N ILE A 9 -12.22 30.12 -8.63
CA ILE A 9 -11.48 28.87 -8.68
C ILE A 9 -12.48 27.75 -8.42
N SER A 10 -12.90 27.07 -9.49
CA SER A 10 -13.68 25.83 -9.39
C SER A 10 -12.77 24.73 -8.84
N ILE A 11 -12.94 24.40 -7.56
CA ILE A 11 -12.35 23.19 -6.96
C ILE A 11 -13.12 22.01 -7.55
N ALA A 12 -12.56 21.39 -8.58
CA ALA A 12 -13.03 20.09 -9.03
C ALA A 12 -12.67 19.08 -7.93
N ALA A 13 -13.67 18.70 -7.12
CA ALA A 13 -13.57 17.52 -6.28
C ALA A 13 -13.47 16.32 -7.22
N ALA A 14 -12.26 15.81 -7.41
CA ALA A 14 -12.05 14.54 -8.08
C ALA A 14 -12.65 13.45 -7.18
N THR A 15 -13.89 13.07 -7.46
CA THR A 15 -14.46 11.80 -6.98
C THR A 15 -13.72 10.69 -7.72
N GLY A 16 -12.57 10.29 -7.17
CA GLY A 16 -11.85 9.12 -7.64
C GLY A 16 -12.76 7.90 -7.53
N ALA A 17 -12.92 7.17 -8.63
CA ALA A 17 -13.44 5.81 -8.55
C ALA A 17 -12.43 5.02 -7.71
N ASN A 18 -12.77 4.67 -6.47
CA ASN A 18 -11.90 3.89 -5.60
C ASN A 18 -11.86 2.45 -6.14
N ALA A 19 -10.97 2.22 -7.09
CA ALA A 19 -10.65 0.89 -7.59
C ALA A 19 -9.51 0.33 -6.74
N LEU A 20 -9.61 -0.95 -6.39
CA LEU A 20 -8.55 -1.66 -5.67
C LEU A 20 -7.20 -1.43 -6.35
N PHE A 21 -6.17 -1.13 -5.55
CA PHE A 21 -4.79 -1.03 -6.03
C PHE A 21 -4.42 -2.19 -6.94
N ASP A 22 -3.95 -1.85 -8.13
CA ASP A 22 -3.50 -2.75 -9.18
C ASP A 22 -2.01 -2.53 -9.46
N CYS A 23 -1.26 -3.62 -9.52
CA CYS A 23 0.18 -3.55 -9.68
C CYS A 23 0.62 -2.99 -11.05
N ASN A 24 -0.18 -3.08 -12.11
CA ASN A 24 0.20 -2.50 -13.40
C ASN A 24 -0.28 -1.06 -13.55
N SER A 25 -1.35 -0.69 -12.85
CA SER A 25 -2.04 0.59 -13.01
C SER A 25 -1.71 1.61 -11.93
N ASN A 26 -1.30 1.17 -10.74
CA ASN A 26 -1.10 2.03 -9.57
C ASN A 26 0.32 1.93 -8.97
N GLN A 27 1.04 0.81 -9.20
CA GLN A 27 2.37 0.64 -8.63
C GLN A 27 3.43 1.43 -9.40
N HIS A 28 3.57 2.71 -9.06
CA HIS A 28 4.52 3.64 -9.68
C HIS A 28 5.75 3.94 -8.81
N ALA A 29 5.74 3.50 -7.55
CA ALA A 29 6.83 3.80 -6.61
C ALA A 29 8.14 3.07 -6.97
N PHE A 30 8.03 1.88 -7.55
CA PHE A 30 9.18 1.04 -7.90
C PHE A 30 8.93 0.40 -9.27
N PRO A 31 9.96 0.29 -10.13
CA PRO A 31 9.87 -0.46 -11.38
C PRO A 31 10.00 -1.98 -11.15
N PRO A 32 9.46 -2.83 -12.05
CA PRO A 32 9.70 -4.27 -12.00
C PRO A 32 11.20 -4.58 -12.04
N THR A 33 11.73 -5.19 -10.98
CA THR A 33 13.16 -5.48 -10.84
C THR A 33 13.38 -6.95 -10.49
N THR A 34 14.14 -7.67 -11.33
CA THR A 34 14.48 -9.09 -11.08
C THR A 34 15.12 -9.27 -9.71
N GLY A 35 14.66 -10.28 -8.96
CA GLY A 35 15.16 -10.57 -7.61
C GLY A 35 14.48 -9.74 -6.51
N LYS A 36 13.48 -8.93 -6.85
CA LYS A 36 12.71 -8.12 -5.91
C LYS A 36 11.21 -8.35 -6.06
N PHE A 37 10.44 -7.87 -5.08
CA PHE A 37 8.99 -7.74 -5.15
C PHE A 37 8.55 -6.50 -4.39
N VAL A 38 7.33 -6.05 -4.67
CA VAL A 38 6.71 -4.92 -3.97
C VAL A 38 5.48 -5.40 -3.22
N VAL A 39 5.26 -4.84 -2.05
CA VAL A 39 4.01 -4.99 -1.31
C VAL A 39 3.38 -3.63 -1.11
N HIS A 40 2.13 -3.49 -1.53
CA HIS A 40 1.30 -2.34 -1.20
C HIS A 40 0.44 -2.67 0.02
N TYR A 41 0.47 -1.81 1.04
CA TYR A 41 -0.38 -1.87 2.22
C TYR A 41 -1.45 -0.79 2.15
N THR A 42 -2.71 -1.16 2.37
CA THR A 42 -3.85 -0.26 2.44
C THR A 42 -4.45 -0.33 3.84
N SER A 43 -4.59 0.82 4.51
CA SER A 43 -5.19 0.93 5.85
C SER A 43 -6.71 0.88 5.79
N ILE A 44 -7.35 0.56 6.93
CA ILE A 44 -8.81 0.54 7.07
C ILE A 44 -9.49 1.84 6.62
N ARG A 45 -8.86 3.00 6.82
CA ARG A 45 -9.41 4.28 6.40
C ARG A 45 -9.45 4.45 4.88
N ASP A 46 -8.49 3.84 4.19
CA ASP A 46 -8.29 4.01 2.75
C ASP A 46 -8.80 2.81 1.96
N THR A 47 -9.36 1.79 2.63
CA THR A 47 -9.72 0.50 2.02
C THR A 47 -11.00 0.56 1.20
N GLU A 48 -11.03 -0.19 0.10
CA GLU A 48 -12.22 -0.50 -0.68
C GLU A 48 -12.76 -1.91 -0.40
N ILE A 49 -12.12 -2.67 0.50
CA ILE A 49 -12.55 -4.01 0.93
C ILE A 49 -13.15 -3.90 2.31
N ASP A 50 -14.42 -4.32 2.46
CA ASP A 50 -15.27 -4.37 3.66
C ASP A 50 -14.59 -4.11 5.03
N GLY A 51 -14.16 -2.87 5.27
CA GLY A 51 -13.69 -2.40 6.58
C GLY A 51 -12.42 -3.07 7.11
N GLU A 52 -11.58 -3.68 6.28
CA GLU A 52 -10.34 -4.32 6.72
C GLU A 52 -9.11 -3.75 5.99
N PRO A 53 -7.96 -3.60 6.68
CA PRO A 53 -6.70 -3.37 6.00
C PRO A 53 -6.29 -4.60 5.19
N TRP A 54 -5.50 -4.37 4.15
CA TRP A 54 -5.05 -5.44 3.28
C TRP A 54 -3.71 -5.12 2.65
N ILE A 55 -3.06 -6.17 2.15
CA ILE A 55 -1.88 -6.04 1.31
C ILE A 55 -2.10 -6.63 -0.07
N ARG A 56 -1.37 -6.12 -1.06
CA ARG A 56 -1.21 -6.76 -2.36
C ARG A 56 0.26 -6.83 -2.74
N ILE A 57 0.64 -8.00 -3.24
CA ILE A 57 2.01 -8.32 -3.61
C ILE A 57 2.15 -8.27 -5.13
N CYS A 58 3.06 -7.41 -5.60
CA CYS A 58 3.45 -7.25 -7.00
C CYS A 58 4.78 -7.97 -7.24
N LYS A 59 4.76 -8.98 -8.09
CA LYS A 59 5.93 -9.77 -8.49
C LYS A 59 6.31 -9.44 -9.94
N PRO A 60 7.57 -9.06 -10.24
CA PRO A 60 8.01 -8.75 -11.60
C PRO A 60 7.68 -9.90 -12.55
N SER A 61 7.11 -9.58 -13.72
CA SER A 61 6.76 -10.56 -14.74
C SER A 61 6.86 -9.94 -16.13
N GLY A 62 7.88 -10.36 -16.89
CA GLY A 62 8.20 -9.74 -18.18
C GLY A 62 8.43 -8.23 -18.03
N ASN A 63 7.66 -7.44 -18.77
CA ASN A 63 7.73 -5.97 -18.76
C ASN A 63 6.78 -5.31 -17.74
N GLY A 64 6.12 -6.09 -16.89
CA GLY A 64 5.12 -5.57 -15.94
C GLY A 64 5.11 -6.35 -14.63
N TRP A 65 3.94 -6.40 -14.01
CA TRP A 65 3.72 -7.05 -12.74
C TRP A 65 2.71 -8.17 -12.85
N SER A 66 3.06 -9.32 -12.30
CA SER A 66 2.07 -10.26 -11.80
C SER A 66 1.65 -9.84 -10.40
N GLN A 67 0.39 -10.11 -10.03
CA GLN A 67 -0.12 -9.70 -8.72
C GLN A 67 -0.86 -10.83 -8.01
N VAL A 68 -0.68 -10.90 -6.71
CA VAL A 68 -1.47 -11.75 -5.82
C VAL A 68 -2.82 -11.08 -5.58
N LYS A 69 -3.87 -11.89 -5.32
CA LYS A 69 -5.13 -11.35 -4.81
C LYS A 69 -4.89 -10.56 -3.51
N PRO A 70 -5.73 -9.57 -3.16
CA PRO A 70 -5.63 -8.90 -1.87
C PRO A 70 -5.63 -9.91 -0.73
N LEU A 71 -4.76 -9.68 0.25
CA LEU A 71 -4.70 -10.45 1.49
C LEU A 71 -5.14 -9.53 2.63
N THR A 72 -6.33 -9.79 3.16
CA THR A 72 -6.93 -9.00 4.24
C THR A 72 -6.35 -9.42 5.59
N MET A 73 -6.36 -8.48 6.53
CA MET A 73 -5.96 -8.69 7.92
C MET A 73 -7.08 -8.14 8.80
N ASP A 74 -7.40 -8.82 9.88
CA ASP A 74 -8.38 -8.34 10.85
C ASP A 74 -7.71 -7.35 11.81
N CYS A 75 -8.39 -6.27 12.17
CA CYS A 75 -7.87 -5.29 13.13
C CYS A 75 -7.88 -5.74 14.60
N ALA A 76 -8.42 -6.92 14.91
CA ALA A 76 -8.30 -7.52 16.24
C ALA A 76 -6.86 -7.98 16.57
N GLY A 77 -6.04 -8.23 15.55
CA GLY A 77 -4.64 -8.61 15.70
C GLY A 77 -3.67 -7.45 15.44
N ASP A 78 -2.63 -7.36 16.26
CA ASP A 78 -1.55 -6.39 16.05
C ASP A 78 -0.59 -6.84 14.92
N GLU A 79 -0.42 -8.15 14.74
CA GLU A 79 0.50 -8.77 13.78
C GLU A 79 -0.16 -9.92 13.01
N TYR A 80 0.06 -9.96 11.70
CA TYR A 80 -0.40 -11.01 10.79
C TYR A 80 0.77 -11.62 10.03
N THR A 81 0.82 -12.95 9.97
CA THR A 81 1.80 -13.67 9.17
C THR A 81 1.10 -14.47 8.07
N PHE A 82 1.40 -14.13 6.83
CA PHE A 82 0.92 -14.84 5.64
C PHE A 82 1.89 -15.95 5.24
N GLY A 83 1.34 -17.12 4.94
CA GLY A 83 2.12 -18.26 4.51
C GLY A 83 2.60 -18.13 3.06
N THR A 84 3.54 -18.99 2.67
CA THR A 84 4.04 -19.08 1.29
C THR A 84 2.94 -19.46 0.29
N GLY A 85 1.92 -20.21 0.72
CA GLY A 85 0.75 -20.56 -0.10
C GLY A 85 -0.12 -19.35 -0.46
N ASP A 86 -0.23 -18.36 0.44
CA ASP A 86 -1.04 -17.17 0.23
C ASP A 86 -0.31 -16.15 -0.64
N THR A 87 0.98 -15.95 -0.36
CA THR A 87 1.81 -14.91 -0.98
C THR A 87 2.47 -15.38 -2.28
N GLY A 88 2.66 -16.69 -2.43
CA GLY A 88 3.53 -17.27 -3.45
C GLY A 88 4.97 -16.74 -3.37
N LEU A 89 5.42 -16.32 -2.18
CA LEU A 89 6.81 -16.01 -1.86
C LEU A 89 7.50 -17.27 -1.31
N ARG A 90 8.84 -17.21 -1.16
CA ARG A 90 9.62 -18.36 -0.66
C ARG A 90 9.58 -18.53 0.86
N ASP A 91 9.26 -17.46 1.58
CA ASP A 91 9.15 -17.42 3.03
C ASP A 91 7.89 -16.67 3.45
N SER A 92 7.53 -16.81 4.72
CA SER A 92 6.40 -16.09 5.30
C SER A 92 6.60 -14.58 5.22
N PHE A 93 5.48 -13.87 5.07
CA PHE A 93 5.46 -12.40 5.07
C PHE A 93 4.66 -11.92 6.27
N THR A 94 5.23 -11.02 7.06
CA THR A 94 4.62 -10.53 8.29
C THR A 94 4.26 -9.05 8.17
N VAL A 95 3.11 -8.68 8.70
CA VAL A 95 2.60 -7.30 8.75
C VAL A 95 2.21 -6.96 10.17
N VAL A 96 2.65 -5.81 10.65
CA VAL A 96 2.18 -5.19 11.89
C VAL A 96 1.29 -4.02 11.49
N ASN A 97 0.06 -3.98 11.99
CA ASN A 97 -0.95 -3.02 11.52
C ASN A 97 -0.71 -1.59 12.02
N GLY A 98 -0.25 -1.43 13.25
CA GLY A 98 -0.11 -0.12 13.90
C GLY A 98 -1.36 0.76 13.67
N ASN A 99 -1.13 2.02 13.29
CA ASN A 99 -2.22 2.95 12.96
C ASN A 99 -2.99 2.62 11.67
N GLY A 100 -2.58 1.62 10.90
CA GLY A 100 -3.32 1.17 9.71
C GLY A 100 -4.69 0.56 10.05
N CYS A 101 -4.91 0.17 11.30
CA CYS A 101 -6.21 -0.26 11.85
C CYS A 101 -7.01 0.85 12.52
N ASN A 102 -6.52 2.08 12.53
CA ASN A 102 -7.24 3.22 13.07
C ASN A 102 -7.98 3.95 11.94
N PRO A 103 -9.33 3.91 11.88
CA PRO A 103 -10.11 4.54 10.81
C PRO A 103 -9.98 6.07 10.80
N ASP A 104 -9.57 6.68 11.91
CA ASP A 104 -9.37 8.13 12.03
C ASP A 104 -7.92 8.56 11.79
N SER A 105 -6.97 7.61 11.69
CA SER A 105 -5.56 7.93 11.49
C SER A 105 -5.24 8.25 10.04
N SER A 106 -4.52 9.34 9.82
CA SER A 106 -3.99 9.68 8.50
C SER A 106 -2.59 9.17 8.20
N ASN A 107 -1.91 8.66 9.21
CA ASN A 107 -0.58 8.09 9.09
C ASN A 107 -0.61 6.58 9.36
N LEU A 108 0.51 5.93 9.05
CA LEU A 108 0.75 4.51 9.32
C LEU A 108 1.81 4.33 10.41
N SER A 109 1.77 5.19 11.44
CA SER A 109 2.71 5.09 12.56
C SER A 109 2.60 3.72 13.23
N GLY A 110 3.74 3.11 13.54
CA GLY A 110 3.82 1.77 14.13
C GLY A 110 3.45 0.62 13.20
N ALA A 111 3.04 0.89 11.96
CA ALA A 111 2.80 -0.15 10.97
C ALA A 111 4.11 -0.55 10.28
N GLU A 112 4.31 -1.84 10.08
CA GLU A 112 5.54 -2.42 9.55
C GLU A 112 5.26 -3.63 8.67
N MET A 113 6.16 -3.91 7.73
CA MET A 113 6.15 -5.13 6.93
C MET A 113 7.52 -5.81 7.00
N SER A 114 7.54 -7.15 7.08
CA SER A 114 8.78 -7.92 7.24
C SER A 114 8.85 -9.16 6.33
N TYR A 115 10.02 -9.40 5.76
CA TYR A 115 10.32 -10.58 4.94
C TYR A 115 11.81 -10.95 5.01
N ARG A 116 12.13 -12.21 5.35
CA ARG A 116 13.52 -12.70 5.46
C ARG A 116 14.47 -11.79 6.27
N GLY A 117 13.97 -11.24 7.37
CA GLY A 117 14.74 -10.31 8.22
C GLY A 117 14.85 -8.88 7.68
N GLN A 118 14.40 -8.61 6.45
CA GLN A 118 14.15 -7.25 5.98
C GLN A 118 12.93 -6.71 6.71
N LYS A 119 13.02 -5.47 7.18
CA LYS A 119 11.91 -4.73 7.79
C LYS A 119 11.70 -3.42 7.03
N ARG A 120 10.44 -3.05 6.87
CA ARG A 120 10.02 -1.78 6.25
C ARG A 120 9.04 -1.08 7.17
N SER A 121 9.40 0.13 7.61
CA SER A 121 8.48 1.00 8.36
C SER A 121 7.55 1.72 7.40
N LEU A 122 6.25 1.67 7.68
CA LEU A 122 5.23 2.27 6.81
C LEU A 122 4.96 3.75 7.13
N SER A 123 5.69 4.30 8.11
CA SER A 123 5.55 5.70 8.57
C SER A 123 5.83 6.75 7.49
N GLY A 124 6.39 6.36 6.34
CA GLY A 124 6.64 7.23 5.17
C GLY A 124 8.06 7.78 5.07
N SER A 125 8.97 7.39 5.97
CA SER A 125 10.39 7.79 5.96
C SER A 125 11.37 6.66 5.64
N ASP A 126 10.90 5.42 5.46
CA ASP A 126 11.74 4.29 5.09
C ASP A 126 12.16 4.40 3.62
N SER A 127 13.46 4.29 3.33
CA SER A 127 14.00 4.43 1.98
C SER A 127 13.62 3.29 1.04
N GLY A 128 13.18 2.15 1.57
CA GLY A 128 12.60 1.07 0.80
C GLY A 128 11.09 1.17 0.60
N CYS A 129 10.47 2.27 1.03
CA CYS A 129 9.06 2.56 0.82
C CYS A 129 8.88 3.80 -0.06
N GLY A 130 7.81 3.77 -0.87
CA GLY A 130 7.36 4.91 -1.65
C GLY A 130 6.66 5.95 -0.78
N LYS A 131 6.12 6.98 -1.44
CA LYS A 131 5.23 7.95 -0.77
C LYS A 131 3.87 7.31 -0.50
N ARG A 132 3.24 7.75 0.58
CA ARG A 132 1.86 7.37 0.91
C ARG A 132 0.88 7.97 -0.09
N ASP A 133 0.03 7.12 -0.66
CA ASP A 133 -1.06 7.47 -1.59
C ASP A 133 -2.12 6.37 -1.50
N HIS A 134 -3.19 6.62 -0.72
CA HIS A 134 -4.23 5.63 -0.37
C HIS A 134 -3.70 4.29 0.17
N GLY A 135 -2.52 4.34 0.79
CA GLY A 135 -1.72 3.17 1.15
C GLY A 135 -0.24 3.50 1.04
N ILE A 136 0.63 2.50 1.14
CA ILE A 136 2.07 2.66 0.92
C ILE A 136 2.64 1.41 0.28
N SER A 137 3.48 1.59 -0.73
CA SER A 137 4.20 0.50 -1.37
C SER A 137 5.62 0.42 -0.82
N CYS A 138 6.12 -0.78 -0.53
CA CYS A 138 7.50 -1.01 -0.14
C CYS A 138 8.13 -2.18 -0.91
N GLU A 139 9.42 -2.07 -1.20
CA GLU A 139 10.19 -3.06 -1.96
C GLU A 139 11.02 -3.97 -1.05
N PHE A 140 11.10 -5.24 -1.42
CA PHE A 140 11.82 -6.30 -0.72
C PHE A 140 12.65 -7.12 -1.70
N ASP A 141 13.82 -7.59 -1.24
CA ASP A 141 14.63 -8.57 -1.94
C ASP A 141 14.07 -9.99 -1.74
N LEU A 142 14.15 -10.85 -2.76
CA LEU A 142 13.57 -12.20 -2.77
C LEU A 142 14.35 -13.27 -2.01
#